data_AF-A0A7W1G4R3-F1
#
_entry.id   AF-A0A7W1G4R3-F1
#
_cell.length_a   1.000
_cell.length_b   1.000
_cell.length_c   1.000
_cell.angle_alpha   90.00
_cell.angle_beta   90.00
_cell.angle_gamma   90.00
#
_symmetry.space_group_name_H-M   'P 1'
#
loop_
_entity.id
_entity.type
_entity.pdbx_description
1 polymer ?
#
loop_
_entity_poly.entity_id
_entity_poly.type
_entity_poly.pdbx_seq_one_letter_code
_entity_poly.pdbx_strand_id
1 'polypeptide(L)'
;MRIVLVMLALWAKGAYAVDEPRALQPDGATERIHACALAWMDQYLASDDLAGLGPIAEGIAKRLVAGGTLYVGGDPSFSDEFDGRAGGFAGTKPLIIGKALGAQDALIIGLLNQNDKGSHFLRPGNLGENNNTLTKALTVHVGSHRWPQVARLAEAVDPARWPAGFHMLDTRVPEGAGWENVSLSQMASVVIGHALEAEIIAALSRQGKTPAIFASCLAPGGNEYNDSIMNRFVIPGPPVEAIPAGALSRAYVTTCRRQIAAFVTSGQARPLRQAARRLADCQRRAGVIWTIFVGHVHMRGAIIPDELSRLFIYGREWQWSPRGIHPEDTLLYVGYLDYPKAAVEGSLKICTDAAVLVVGDCPLDERVTTIRSCWERWDSAVTVPGYPYQAVASSGVVQTPQWYSLMAEAQALLKDVAKPAP
;
A
#
# COMPACT_ATOMS: atom_id res chain seq x y z
N MET A 1 -38.22 -47.27 11.51
CA MET A 1 -37.57 -46.53 10.40
C MET A 1 -38.40 -45.30 9.98
N ARG A 2 -38.73 -44.39 10.92
CA ARG A 2 -39.49 -43.15 10.64
C ARG A 2 -39.13 -41.96 11.56
N ILE A 3 -38.09 -42.07 12.39
CA ILE A 3 -37.71 -41.04 13.38
C ILE A 3 -36.37 -40.34 13.00
N VAL A 4 -35.66 -40.80 11.96
CA VAL A 4 -34.35 -40.24 11.58
C VAL A 4 -34.44 -39.05 10.61
N LEU A 5 -35.62 -38.76 10.03
CA LEU A 5 -35.75 -37.72 8.99
C LEU A 5 -36.11 -36.30 9.49
N VAL A 6 -36.36 -36.09 10.78
CA VAL A 6 -36.77 -34.76 11.30
C VAL A 6 -35.59 -33.97 11.90
N MET A 7 -34.49 -34.63 12.30
CA MET A 7 -33.33 -33.92 12.86
C MET A 7 -32.38 -33.31 11.81
N LEU A 8 -32.42 -33.77 10.56
CA LEU A 8 -31.60 -33.20 9.47
C LEU A 8 -32.17 -31.88 8.90
N ALA A 9 -33.41 -31.53 9.21
CA ALA A 9 -34.04 -30.27 8.76
C ALA A 9 -33.82 -29.08 9.73
N LEU A 10 -33.27 -29.33 10.93
CA LEU A 10 -33.05 -28.29 11.95
C LEU A 10 -31.58 -27.85 12.08
N TRP A 11 -30.65 -28.47 11.33
CA TRP A 11 -29.24 -28.07 11.31
C TRP A 11 -28.84 -27.22 10.09
N ALA A 12 -29.78 -26.97 9.17
CA ALA A 12 -29.55 -26.15 7.96
C ALA A 12 -30.15 -24.72 8.07
N LYS A 13 -30.49 -24.25 9.28
CA LYS A 13 -31.00 -22.88 9.53
C LYS A 13 -30.07 -22.01 10.37
N GLY A 14 -28.77 -22.29 10.29
CA GLY A 14 -27.71 -21.30 10.57
C GLY A 14 -27.27 -20.60 9.27
N ALA A 15 -28.20 -20.39 8.33
CA ALA A 15 -27.95 -19.51 7.20
C ALA A 15 -27.82 -18.10 7.78
N TYR A 16 -26.60 -17.55 7.80
CA TYR A 16 -26.42 -16.12 7.78
C TYR A 16 -27.33 -15.61 6.67
N ALA A 17 -28.44 -14.97 7.05
CA ALA A 17 -29.16 -14.13 6.11
C ALA A 17 -28.13 -13.10 5.66
N VAL A 18 -27.60 -13.31 4.46
CA VAL A 18 -26.86 -12.26 3.77
C VAL A 18 -27.96 -11.27 3.44
N ASP A 19 -28.17 -10.32 4.34
CA ASP A 19 -29.01 -9.16 4.07
C ASP A 19 -28.62 -8.68 2.68
N GLU A 20 -29.61 -8.49 1.78
CA GLU A 20 -29.36 -7.82 0.51
C GLU A 20 -28.51 -6.57 0.80
N PRO A 21 -27.45 -6.30 0.02
CA PRO A 21 -26.51 -5.23 0.33
C PRO A 21 -27.29 -3.92 0.39
N ARG A 22 -27.66 -3.53 1.62
CA ARG A 22 -28.22 -2.21 1.90
C ARG A 22 -27.20 -1.24 1.33
N ALA A 23 -27.67 -0.35 0.46
CA ALA A 23 -26.89 0.80 0.02
C ALA A 23 -26.25 1.40 1.28
N LEU A 24 -24.91 1.44 1.32
CA LEU A 24 -24.19 1.94 2.48
C LEU A 24 -24.71 3.33 2.79
N GLN A 25 -25.35 3.47 3.94
CA GLN A 25 -25.64 4.79 4.50
C GLN A 25 -24.27 5.38 4.90
N PRO A 26 -23.78 6.44 4.21
CA PRO A 26 -22.37 6.83 4.19
C PRO A 26 -21.93 7.67 5.41
N ASP A 27 -22.48 7.41 6.59
CA ASP A 27 -22.36 8.38 7.69
C ASP A 27 -21.05 8.21 8.49
N GLY A 28 -20.34 7.08 8.35
CA GLY A 28 -19.06 6.81 9.02
C GLY A 28 -17.83 7.33 8.27
N ALA A 29 -16.72 7.49 8.99
CA ALA A 29 -15.44 7.88 8.37
C ALA A 29 -14.93 6.79 7.42
N THR A 30 -15.18 5.53 7.76
CA THR A 30 -14.79 4.37 6.96
C THR A 30 -15.36 4.43 5.55
N GLU A 31 -16.68 4.63 5.42
CA GLU A 31 -17.37 4.67 4.13
C GLU A 31 -16.92 5.89 3.31
N ARG A 32 -16.72 7.05 3.95
CA ARG A 32 -16.24 8.25 3.25
C ARG A 32 -14.84 8.07 2.68
N ILE A 33 -13.89 7.55 3.47
CA ILE A 33 -12.51 7.32 3.04
C ILE A 33 -12.47 6.35 1.86
N HIS A 34 -13.21 5.24 1.93
CA HIS A 34 -13.27 4.28 0.83
C HIS A 34 -14.02 4.82 -0.39
N ALA A 35 -15.08 5.61 -0.21
CA ALA A 35 -15.78 6.27 -1.30
C ALA A 35 -14.86 7.25 -2.05
N CYS A 36 -14.06 8.05 -1.33
CA CYS A 36 -13.06 8.92 -1.92
C CYS A 36 -11.99 8.14 -2.69
N ALA A 37 -11.50 7.03 -2.12
CA ALA A 37 -10.55 6.13 -2.79
C ALA A 37 -11.10 5.57 -4.11
N LEU A 38 -12.33 5.05 -4.08
CA LEU A 38 -13.01 4.50 -5.26
C LEU A 38 -13.29 5.57 -6.32
N ALA A 39 -13.79 6.73 -5.91
CA ALA A 39 -14.05 7.85 -6.81
C ALA A 39 -12.77 8.33 -7.52
N TRP A 40 -11.65 8.40 -6.80
CA TRP A 40 -10.37 8.72 -7.41
C TRP A 40 -9.90 7.65 -8.40
N MET A 41 -10.01 6.36 -8.05
CA MET A 41 -9.64 5.27 -8.96
C MET A 41 -10.52 5.28 -10.23
N ASP A 42 -11.82 5.55 -10.09
CA ASP A 42 -12.73 5.70 -11.23
C ASP A 42 -12.31 6.85 -12.15
N GLN A 43 -11.98 8.01 -11.57
CA GLN A 43 -11.47 9.15 -12.33
C GLN A 43 -10.12 8.85 -13.01
N TYR A 44 -9.22 8.13 -12.34
CA TYR A 44 -7.92 7.75 -12.89
C TYR A 44 -8.08 6.77 -14.05
N LEU A 45 -8.91 5.73 -13.90
CA LEU A 45 -9.22 4.75 -14.94
C LEU A 45 -9.89 5.35 -16.18
N ALA A 46 -10.73 6.38 -15.98
CA ALA A 46 -11.43 7.10 -17.04
C ALA A 46 -10.57 8.18 -17.73
N SER A 47 -9.43 8.55 -17.15
CA SER A 47 -8.51 9.53 -17.72
C SER A 47 -7.49 8.90 -18.67
N ASP A 48 -6.85 9.74 -19.48
CA ASP A 48 -5.75 9.33 -20.39
C ASP A 48 -4.40 9.15 -19.66
N ASP A 49 -4.34 9.39 -18.35
CA ASP A 49 -3.09 9.32 -17.56
C ASP A 49 -2.40 7.95 -17.69
N LEU A 50 -3.17 6.86 -17.70
CA LEU A 50 -2.64 5.50 -17.89
C LEU A 50 -1.98 5.32 -19.25
N ALA A 51 -2.52 5.95 -20.31
CA ALA A 51 -1.90 5.92 -21.63
C ALA A 51 -0.58 6.70 -21.65
N GLY A 52 -0.48 7.77 -20.84
CA GLY A 52 0.74 8.55 -20.65
C GLY A 52 1.90 7.78 -20.01
N LEU A 53 1.64 6.66 -19.32
CA LEU A 53 2.70 5.83 -18.71
C LEU A 53 3.54 5.09 -19.75
N GLY A 54 2.97 4.74 -20.90
CA GLY A 54 3.63 3.91 -21.93
C GLY A 54 4.99 4.44 -22.38
N PRO A 55 5.07 5.69 -22.89
CA PRO A 55 6.34 6.27 -23.33
C PRO A 55 7.41 6.36 -22.22
N ILE A 56 6.99 6.63 -20.97
CA ILE A 56 7.88 6.71 -19.82
C ILE A 56 8.45 5.33 -19.50
N ALA A 57 7.56 4.33 -19.45
CA ALA A 57 7.93 2.95 -19.20
C ALA A 57 8.86 2.38 -20.28
N GLU A 58 8.65 2.71 -21.57
CA GLU A 58 9.57 2.33 -22.65
C GLU A 58 10.97 2.94 -22.46
N GLY A 59 11.02 4.21 -22.05
CA GLY A 59 12.27 4.91 -21.73
C GLY A 59 13.03 4.26 -20.58
N ILE A 60 12.31 3.76 -19.56
CA ILE A 60 12.89 3.02 -18.43
C ILE A 60 13.29 1.61 -18.86
N ALA A 61 12.43 0.85 -19.54
CA ALA A 61 12.71 -0.51 -19.99
C ALA A 61 13.96 -0.56 -20.88
N LYS A 62 14.10 0.36 -21.84
CA LYS A 62 15.28 0.47 -22.71
C LYS A 62 16.57 0.64 -21.90
N ARG A 63 16.50 1.40 -20.83
CA ARG A 63 17.61 1.68 -19.90
C ARG A 63 18.00 0.47 -19.07
N LEU A 64 17.01 -0.26 -18.55
CA LEU A 64 17.23 -1.51 -17.82
C LEU A 64 17.86 -2.59 -18.72
N VAL A 65 17.40 -2.69 -19.98
CA VAL A 65 18.00 -3.60 -20.98
C VAL A 65 19.45 -3.22 -21.31
N ALA A 66 19.79 -1.93 -21.24
CA ALA A 66 21.15 -1.43 -21.44
C ALA A 66 22.07 -1.62 -20.22
N GLY A 67 21.60 -2.25 -19.14
CA GLY A 67 22.36 -2.49 -17.91
C GLY A 67 22.22 -1.41 -16.84
N GLY A 68 21.30 -0.47 -17.03
CA GLY A 68 20.95 0.53 -16.03
C GLY A 68 20.23 -0.04 -14.81
N THR A 69 20.10 0.77 -13.77
CA THR A 69 19.37 0.43 -12.54
C THR A 69 18.12 1.30 -12.38
N LEU A 70 17.02 0.70 -11.91
CA LEU A 70 15.87 1.42 -11.39
C LEU A 70 16.08 1.74 -9.91
N TYR A 71 16.15 3.03 -9.59
CA TYR A 71 16.18 3.53 -8.23
C TYR A 71 14.81 4.03 -7.79
N VAL A 72 14.52 3.93 -6.51
CA VAL A 72 13.33 4.49 -5.88
C VAL A 72 13.71 5.38 -4.70
N GLY A 73 13.15 6.59 -4.65
CA GLY A 73 13.48 7.61 -3.66
C GLY A 73 12.28 8.44 -3.23
N GLY A 74 12.55 9.51 -2.49
CA GLY A 74 11.53 10.40 -1.94
C GLY A 74 11.21 10.06 -0.49
N ASP A 75 9.93 9.84 -0.20
CA ASP A 75 9.47 9.37 1.10
C ASP A 75 10.06 7.98 1.40
N PRO A 76 10.66 7.73 2.58
CA PRO A 76 11.26 6.43 2.91
C PRO A 76 10.27 5.26 2.83
N SER A 77 9.00 5.48 3.15
CA SER A 77 7.98 4.44 3.03
C SER A 77 7.51 4.24 1.59
N PHE A 78 7.59 5.26 0.73
CA PHE A 78 7.47 5.05 -0.72
C PHE A 78 8.64 4.18 -1.21
N SER A 79 9.88 4.45 -0.82
CA SER A 79 11.01 3.61 -1.22
C SER A 79 10.86 2.15 -0.76
N ASP A 80 10.45 1.91 0.49
CA ASP A 80 10.18 0.55 0.98
C ASP A 80 9.03 -0.14 0.23
N GLU A 81 8.12 0.62 -0.38
CA GLU A 81 6.99 0.09 -1.15
C GLU A 81 7.45 -0.61 -2.44
N PHE A 82 8.55 -0.18 -3.01
CA PHE A 82 9.06 -0.68 -4.30
C PHE A 82 10.35 -1.48 -4.17
N ASP A 83 10.92 -1.60 -2.97
CA ASP A 83 12.12 -2.39 -2.69
C ASP A 83 11.78 -3.74 -2.03
N GLY A 84 12.40 -4.82 -2.50
CA GLY A 84 12.36 -6.12 -1.83
C GLY A 84 10.98 -6.76 -1.69
N ARG A 85 10.05 -6.54 -2.64
CA ARG A 85 8.65 -6.95 -2.49
C ARG A 85 8.16 -7.94 -3.55
N ALA A 86 7.29 -8.87 -3.13
CA ALA A 86 6.45 -9.68 -4.01
C ALA A 86 5.79 -8.86 -5.12
N GLY A 87 5.93 -9.32 -6.35
CA GLY A 87 5.40 -8.67 -7.55
C GLY A 87 6.22 -7.48 -8.06
N GLY A 88 7.19 -6.99 -7.28
CA GLY A 88 8.12 -5.93 -7.69
C GLY A 88 9.36 -6.46 -8.41
N PHE A 89 10.11 -5.57 -9.04
CA PHE A 89 11.38 -5.93 -9.67
C PHE A 89 12.46 -6.36 -8.67
N ALA A 90 13.12 -7.48 -8.94
CA ALA A 90 14.22 -7.99 -8.10
C ALA A 90 15.49 -7.14 -8.11
N GLY A 91 15.60 -6.22 -9.06
CA GLY A 91 16.73 -5.34 -9.26
C GLY A 91 16.54 -3.92 -8.72
N THR A 92 15.33 -3.56 -8.27
CA THR A 92 15.04 -2.21 -7.75
C THR A 92 15.93 -1.91 -6.54
N LYS A 93 16.39 -0.66 -6.42
CA LYS A 93 17.22 -0.23 -5.29
C LYS A 93 16.71 1.06 -4.67
N PRO A 94 16.70 1.19 -3.34
CA PRO A 94 16.47 2.47 -2.70
C PRO A 94 17.61 3.42 -3.05
N LEU A 95 17.27 4.67 -3.36
CA LEU A 95 18.24 5.71 -3.63
C LEU A 95 18.93 6.11 -2.33
N ILE A 96 20.23 5.84 -2.24
CA ILE A 96 21.06 6.26 -1.11
C ILE A 96 21.52 7.71 -1.35
N ILE A 97 21.47 8.55 -0.31
CA ILE A 97 21.93 9.95 -0.37
C ILE A 97 23.38 10.01 -0.89
N GLY A 98 23.64 10.90 -1.86
CA GLY A 98 24.95 11.07 -2.48
C GLY A 98 25.28 10.05 -3.56
N LYS A 99 24.41 9.08 -3.84
CA LYS A 99 24.58 8.16 -4.96
C LYS A 99 24.56 8.93 -6.29
N ALA A 100 25.64 8.79 -7.05
CA ALA A 100 25.68 9.30 -8.42
C ALA A 100 24.92 8.37 -9.37
N LEU A 101 24.01 8.93 -10.18
CA LEU A 101 23.27 8.21 -11.21
C LEU A 101 23.85 8.46 -12.59
N GLY A 102 23.78 7.44 -13.45
CA GLY A 102 24.21 7.48 -14.83
C GLY A 102 23.07 7.72 -15.83
N ALA A 103 23.42 7.96 -17.10
CA ALA A 103 22.46 8.17 -18.18
C ALA A 103 21.57 6.94 -18.47
N GLN A 104 22.05 5.77 -18.09
CA GLN A 104 21.32 4.51 -18.20
C GLN A 104 20.42 4.24 -17.00
N ASP A 105 20.54 4.98 -15.90
CA ASP A 105 19.70 4.75 -14.73
C ASP A 105 18.33 5.41 -14.89
N ALA A 106 17.36 4.86 -14.17
CA ALA A 106 16.05 5.46 -13.98
C ALA A 106 15.80 5.69 -12.48
N LEU A 107 15.04 6.73 -12.15
CA LEU A 107 14.71 7.09 -10.77
C LEU A 107 13.21 7.38 -10.68
N ILE A 108 12.52 6.73 -9.75
CA ILE A 108 11.14 7.07 -9.36
C ILE A 108 11.19 7.72 -7.97
N ILE A 109 10.69 8.94 -7.85
CA ILE A 109 10.56 9.67 -6.59
C ILE A 109 9.08 9.78 -6.26
N GLY A 110 8.67 9.31 -5.09
CA GLY A 110 7.29 9.41 -4.65
C GLY A 110 7.13 10.19 -3.34
N LEU A 111 6.00 10.87 -3.22
CA LEU A 111 5.56 11.55 -2.00
C LEU A 111 4.30 10.88 -1.46
N LEU A 112 4.38 10.26 -0.28
CA LEU A 112 3.21 9.76 0.43
C LEU A 112 2.47 10.90 1.13
N ASN A 113 3.21 11.78 1.78
CA ASN A 113 2.70 13.04 2.32
C ASN A 113 3.10 14.21 1.41
N GLN A 114 2.11 14.78 0.72
CA GLN A 114 2.34 15.86 -0.26
C GLN A 114 2.86 17.16 0.38
N ASN A 115 2.65 17.34 1.69
CA ASN A 115 3.16 18.49 2.45
C ASN A 115 4.51 18.21 3.12
N ASP A 116 5.08 17.03 2.93
CA ASP A 116 6.33 16.69 3.62
C ASP A 116 7.49 17.53 3.07
N LYS A 117 7.91 18.50 3.89
CA LYS A 117 9.10 19.34 3.66
C LYS A 117 10.40 18.54 3.81
N GLY A 118 10.30 17.31 4.33
CA GLY A 118 11.37 16.37 4.65
C GLY A 118 11.88 15.54 3.48
N SER A 119 11.23 15.52 2.31
CA SER A 119 11.78 14.83 1.14
C SER A 119 13.06 15.53 0.67
N HIS A 120 14.20 15.09 1.22
CA HIS A 120 15.50 15.68 0.99
C HIS A 120 15.88 15.66 -0.50
N PHE A 121 15.35 14.71 -1.27
CA PHE A 121 15.63 14.54 -2.71
C PHE A 121 15.10 15.68 -3.58
N LEU A 122 14.03 16.37 -3.16
CA LEU A 122 13.33 17.37 -3.99
C LEU A 122 13.53 18.81 -3.50
N ARG A 123 14.55 19.04 -2.66
CA ARG A 123 14.91 20.40 -2.27
C ARG A 123 15.42 21.15 -3.52
N PRO A 124 15.08 22.43 -3.70
CA PRO A 124 15.57 23.23 -4.83
C PRO A 124 17.09 23.17 -5.02
N GLY A 125 17.88 23.03 -3.95
CA GLY A 125 19.33 22.86 -4.04
C GLY A 125 19.80 21.51 -4.63
N ASN A 126 18.99 20.45 -4.52
CA ASN A 126 19.26 19.13 -5.12
C ASN A 126 18.74 19.00 -6.55
N LEU A 127 17.82 19.87 -6.95
CA LEU A 127 17.29 19.98 -8.32
C LEU A 127 17.98 21.11 -9.11
N GLY A 128 18.64 22.01 -8.40
CA GLY A 128 19.40 23.14 -8.90
C GLY A 128 20.91 22.88 -9.03
N GLU A 129 21.66 23.98 -9.21
CA GLU A 129 22.97 24.09 -9.87
C GLU A 129 24.12 23.22 -9.34
N ASN A 130 23.99 22.58 -8.17
CA ASN A 130 25.10 21.92 -7.49
C ASN A 130 24.99 20.39 -7.39
N ASN A 131 23.94 19.76 -7.93
CA ASN A 131 23.78 18.30 -7.84
C ASN A 131 23.53 17.64 -9.22
N ASN A 132 24.53 17.70 -10.10
CA ASN A 132 24.59 17.08 -11.44
C ASN A 132 24.47 15.54 -11.46
N THR A 133 24.10 14.91 -10.34
CA THR A 133 24.12 13.46 -10.21
C THR A 133 22.75 12.82 -10.47
N LEU A 134 21.65 13.47 -10.05
CA LEU A 134 20.30 12.95 -10.30
C LEU A 134 19.83 13.25 -11.72
N THR A 135 20.21 14.40 -12.25
CA THR A 135 19.75 14.91 -13.54
C THR A 135 20.20 14.10 -14.75
N LYS A 136 21.17 13.20 -14.55
CA LYS A 136 21.64 12.26 -15.57
C LYS A 136 20.68 11.12 -15.80
N ALA A 137 19.93 10.69 -14.79
CA ALA A 137 18.98 9.58 -14.92
C ALA A 137 17.64 10.05 -15.51
N LEU A 138 16.91 9.14 -16.17
CA LEU A 138 15.50 9.40 -16.46
C LEU A 138 14.75 9.41 -15.13
N THR A 139 14.13 10.53 -14.80
CA THR A 139 13.50 10.72 -13.49
C THR A 139 12.00 10.86 -13.63
N VAL A 140 11.26 10.17 -12.78
CA VAL A 140 9.80 10.24 -12.65
C VAL A 140 9.46 10.69 -11.25
N HIS A 141 8.70 11.77 -11.12
CA HIS A 141 8.19 12.27 -9.86
C HIS A 141 6.70 11.96 -9.73
N VAL A 142 6.28 11.36 -8.63
CA VAL A 142 4.88 11.02 -8.31
C VAL A 142 4.41 11.88 -7.14
N GLY A 143 3.47 12.79 -7.40
CA GLY A 143 2.90 13.70 -6.41
C GLY A 143 1.74 14.50 -6.99
N SER A 144 1.09 15.35 -6.18
CA SER A 144 -0.08 16.13 -6.62
C SER A 144 0.28 17.59 -6.91
N HIS A 145 0.00 18.09 -8.12
CA HIS A 145 0.17 19.52 -8.44
C HIS A 145 -0.80 20.43 -7.67
N ARG A 146 -1.83 19.85 -7.03
CA ARG A 146 -2.76 20.63 -6.21
C ARG A 146 -2.14 21.05 -4.88
N TRP A 147 -0.96 20.53 -4.54
CA TRP A 147 -0.21 20.92 -3.36
C TRP A 147 0.87 21.96 -3.71
N PRO A 148 0.91 23.13 -3.04
CA PRO A 148 1.82 24.22 -3.40
C PRO A 148 3.31 23.85 -3.44
N GLN A 149 3.74 22.91 -2.61
CA GLN A 149 5.12 22.43 -2.54
C GLN A 149 5.51 21.68 -3.83
N VAL A 150 4.61 20.82 -4.32
CA VAL A 150 4.81 20.04 -5.55
C VAL A 150 4.61 20.92 -6.79
N ALA A 151 3.64 21.84 -6.76
CA ALA A 151 3.43 22.80 -7.85
C ALA A 151 4.63 23.72 -8.08
N ARG A 152 5.35 24.11 -7.03
CA ARG A 152 6.60 24.87 -7.14
C ARG A 152 7.76 24.02 -7.65
N LEU A 153 7.77 22.72 -7.34
CA LEU A 153 8.78 21.78 -7.80
C LEU A 153 8.75 21.63 -9.34
N ALA A 154 7.67 21.09 -9.89
CA ALA A 154 6.88 22.00 -10.70
C ALA A 154 7.56 22.86 -11.76
N GLU A 155 7.28 24.12 -11.55
CA GLU A 155 7.77 25.30 -12.25
C GLU A 155 9.29 25.45 -12.19
N ALA A 156 9.96 24.86 -11.19
CA ALA A 156 11.41 24.97 -11.01
C ALA A 156 12.22 23.97 -11.85
N VAL A 157 11.58 22.95 -12.45
CA VAL A 157 12.28 21.98 -13.30
C VAL A 157 12.59 22.60 -14.66
N ASP A 158 13.88 22.80 -14.95
CA ASP A 158 14.38 23.19 -16.27
C ASP A 158 14.67 21.94 -17.13
N PRO A 159 13.87 21.65 -18.17
CA PRO A 159 14.06 20.46 -19.01
C PRO A 159 15.45 20.34 -19.63
N ALA A 160 16.14 21.46 -19.91
CA ALA A 160 17.48 21.44 -20.48
C ALA A 160 18.52 20.82 -19.53
N ARG A 161 18.23 20.80 -18.23
CA ARG A 161 19.08 20.18 -17.21
C ARG A 161 18.85 18.68 -17.06
N TRP A 162 17.76 18.13 -17.62
CA TRP A 162 17.38 16.72 -17.52
C TRP A 162 17.46 16.03 -18.89
N PRO A 163 18.67 15.84 -19.44
CA PRO A 163 18.85 15.30 -20.80
C PRO A 163 18.29 13.88 -20.97
N ALA A 164 18.16 13.12 -19.89
CA ALA A 164 17.55 11.79 -19.90
C ALA A 164 16.01 11.81 -19.79
N GLY A 165 15.42 12.96 -19.47
CA GLY A 165 13.99 13.17 -19.25
C GLY A 165 13.64 13.35 -17.77
N PHE A 166 12.76 14.31 -17.49
CA PHE A 166 12.04 14.44 -16.22
C PHE A 166 10.54 14.37 -16.51
N HIS A 167 9.86 13.44 -15.85
CA HIS A 167 8.43 13.23 -15.96
C HIS A 167 7.78 13.46 -14.60
N MET A 168 6.60 14.06 -14.60
CA MET A 168 5.81 14.21 -13.40
C MET A 168 4.45 13.56 -13.62
N LEU A 169 4.11 12.65 -12.72
CA LEU A 169 2.83 11.95 -12.69
C LEU A 169 1.97 12.60 -11.61
N ASP A 170 0.98 13.39 -12.05
CA ASP A 170 0.10 14.13 -11.16
C ASP A 170 -0.95 13.19 -10.55
N THR A 171 -0.89 13.01 -9.23
CA THR A 171 -1.89 12.21 -8.51
C THR A 171 -3.25 12.91 -8.44
N ARG A 172 -3.32 14.22 -8.71
CA ARG A 172 -4.53 15.06 -8.65
C ARG A 172 -5.25 15.02 -7.30
N VAL A 173 -4.59 14.55 -6.24
CA VAL A 173 -5.18 14.52 -4.90
C VAL A 173 -5.36 15.94 -4.39
N PRO A 174 -6.55 16.35 -3.91
CA PRO A 174 -6.76 17.70 -3.42
C PRO A 174 -5.88 18.01 -2.19
N GLU A 175 -5.62 19.30 -1.98
CA GLU A 175 -5.03 19.76 -0.72
C GLU A 175 -6.01 19.54 0.44
N GLY A 176 -5.50 19.07 1.57
CA GLY A 176 -6.24 19.08 2.82
C GLY A 176 -5.71 18.08 3.84
N ALA A 177 -6.10 18.29 5.10
CA ALA A 177 -5.64 17.51 6.24
C ALA A 177 -6.66 16.48 6.76
N GLY A 178 -7.86 16.40 6.15
CA GLY A 178 -8.86 15.39 6.50
C GLY A 178 -8.37 13.98 6.18
N TRP A 179 -8.86 12.98 6.90
CA TRP A 179 -8.43 11.58 6.76
C TRP A 179 -8.67 11.02 5.35
N GLU A 180 -9.72 11.49 4.67
CA GLU A 180 -9.98 11.19 3.27
C GLU A 180 -8.81 11.62 2.39
N ASN A 181 -8.29 12.84 2.58
CA ASN A 181 -7.20 13.40 1.78
C ASN A 181 -5.83 12.82 2.16
N VAL A 182 -5.60 12.54 3.45
CA VAL A 182 -4.39 11.86 3.92
C VAL A 182 -4.30 10.45 3.33
N SER A 183 -5.38 9.68 3.48
CA SER A 183 -5.49 8.35 2.89
C SER A 183 -5.30 8.38 1.38
N LEU A 184 -5.98 9.31 0.71
CA LEU A 184 -5.93 9.42 -0.74
C LEU A 184 -4.54 9.81 -1.24
N SER A 185 -3.83 10.70 -0.53
CA SER A 185 -2.47 11.12 -0.88
C SER A 185 -1.50 9.94 -0.93
N GLN A 186 -1.51 9.10 0.11
CA GLN A 186 -0.62 7.94 0.18
C GLN A 186 -1.02 6.88 -0.85
N MET A 187 -2.32 6.55 -0.89
CA MET A 187 -2.83 5.53 -1.79
C MET A 187 -2.58 5.88 -3.26
N ALA A 188 -2.90 7.11 -3.68
CA ALA A 188 -2.78 7.53 -5.08
C ALA A 188 -1.32 7.48 -5.57
N SER A 189 -0.36 7.93 -4.74
CA SER A 189 1.06 7.86 -5.06
C SER A 189 1.53 6.42 -5.25
N VAL A 190 1.12 5.51 -4.37
CA VAL A 190 1.45 4.08 -4.48
C VAL A 190 0.80 3.44 -5.72
N VAL A 191 -0.48 3.73 -5.98
CA VAL A 191 -1.19 3.23 -7.17
C VAL A 191 -0.49 3.65 -8.45
N ILE A 192 -0.11 4.92 -8.57
CA ILE A 192 0.56 5.43 -9.76
C ILE A 192 1.95 4.82 -9.92
N GLY A 193 2.71 4.68 -8.82
CA GLY A 193 4.03 4.04 -8.85
C GLY A 193 3.96 2.58 -9.32
N HIS A 194 3.03 1.77 -8.78
CA HIS A 194 2.86 0.38 -9.21
C HIS A 194 2.21 0.26 -10.59
N ALA A 195 1.35 1.20 -10.99
CA ALA A 195 0.84 1.26 -12.37
C ALA A 195 1.98 1.50 -13.37
N LEU A 196 2.94 2.38 -13.03
CA LEU A 196 4.15 2.58 -13.83
C LEU A 196 5.02 1.32 -13.83
N GLU A 197 5.21 0.66 -12.68
CA GLU A 197 5.94 -0.62 -12.60
C GLU A 197 5.33 -1.70 -13.51
N ALA A 198 4.00 -1.84 -13.50
CA ALA A 198 3.27 -2.72 -14.40
C ALA A 198 3.50 -2.34 -15.88
N GLU A 199 3.54 -1.04 -16.20
CA GLU A 199 3.81 -0.60 -17.57
C GLU A 199 5.28 -0.85 -17.99
N ILE A 200 6.25 -0.76 -17.06
CA ILE A 200 7.66 -1.12 -17.32
C ILE A 200 7.77 -2.62 -17.60
N ILE A 201 7.04 -3.47 -16.87
CA ILE A 201 6.95 -4.92 -17.14
C ILE A 201 6.41 -5.17 -18.56
N ALA A 202 5.34 -4.47 -18.95
CA ALA A 202 4.78 -4.59 -20.29
C ALA A 202 5.73 -4.06 -21.39
N ALA A 203 6.47 -2.99 -21.12
CA ALA A 203 7.48 -2.47 -22.04
C ALA A 203 8.64 -3.45 -22.23
N LEU A 204 9.13 -4.08 -21.16
CA LEU A 204 10.15 -5.13 -21.24
C LEU A 204 9.69 -6.32 -22.10
N SER A 205 8.44 -6.75 -21.96
CA SER A 205 7.92 -7.86 -22.78
C SER A 205 7.82 -7.50 -24.26
N ARG A 206 7.40 -6.27 -24.60
CA ARG A 206 7.43 -5.77 -26.00
C ARG A 206 8.84 -5.69 -26.59
N GLN A 207 9.87 -5.55 -25.75
CA GLN A 207 11.27 -5.62 -26.15
C GLN A 207 11.82 -7.06 -26.21
N GLY A 208 10.95 -8.07 -26.10
CA GLY A 208 11.33 -9.49 -26.11
C GLY A 208 12.17 -9.88 -24.91
N LYS A 209 11.89 -9.28 -23.73
CA LYS A 209 12.58 -9.58 -22.47
C LYS A 209 11.63 -10.20 -21.46
N THR A 210 12.17 -11.11 -20.66
CA THR A 210 11.46 -11.68 -19.52
C THR A 210 11.85 -10.92 -18.26
N PRO A 211 10.91 -10.17 -17.63
CA PRO A 211 11.22 -9.38 -16.44
C PRO A 211 11.61 -10.28 -15.26
N ALA A 212 12.40 -9.75 -14.33
CA ALA A 212 12.76 -10.41 -13.08
C ALA A 212 11.86 -9.86 -11.94
N ILE A 213 10.78 -10.57 -11.63
CA ILE A 213 9.72 -10.14 -10.72
C ILE A 213 9.74 -11.07 -9.52
N PHE A 214 9.85 -10.55 -8.30
CA PHE A 214 9.80 -11.41 -7.12
C PHE A 214 8.47 -12.15 -7.00
N ALA A 215 8.54 -13.44 -6.69
CA ALA A 215 7.42 -14.21 -6.21
C ALA A 215 7.06 -13.80 -4.78
N SER A 216 5.80 -14.02 -4.40
CA SER A 216 5.43 -14.03 -2.98
C SER A 216 6.23 -15.11 -2.25
N CYS A 217 6.76 -14.81 -1.06
CA CYS A 217 7.50 -15.78 -0.24
C CYS A 217 6.66 -16.99 0.18
N LEU A 218 5.33 -16.87 0.10
CA LEU A 218 4.41 -17.97 0.35
C LEU A 218 4.07 -18.77 -0.91
N ALA A 219 4.41 -18.27 -2.10
CA ALA A 219 4.13 -18.98 -3.35
C ALA A 219 5.00 -20.25 -3.44
N PRO A 220 4.49 -21.36 -4.02
CA PRO A 220 5.29 -22.56 -4.19
C PRO A 220 6.62 -22.29 -4.93
N GLY A 221 7.74 -22.65 -4.31
CA GLY A 221 9.10 -22.42 -4.84
C GLY A 221 9.52 -20.95 -4.91
N GLY A 222 8.76 -20.03 -4.29
CA GLY A 222 8.97 -18.58 -4.42
C GLY A 222 10.32 -18.11 -3.86
N ASN A 223 10.79 -18.69 -2.76
CA ASN A 223 12.07 -18.30 -2.15
C ASN A 223 13.26 -18.73 -3.03
N GLU A 224 13.28 -19.98 -3.48
CA GLU A 224 14.33 -20.49 -4.36
C GLU A 224 14.37 -19.71 -5.68
N TYR A 225 13.19 -19.36 -6.20
CA TYR A 225 13.07 -18.51 -7.37
C TYR A 225 13.62 -17.10 -7.13
N ASN A 226 13.22 -16.45 -6.04
CA ASN A 226 13.66 -15.09 -5.68
C ASN A 226 15.19 -15.01 -5.53
N ASP A 227 15.79 -16.00 -4.89
CA ASP A 227 17.26 -16.10 -4.76
C ASP A 227 17.93 -16.18 -6.13
N SER A 228 17.33 -16.88 -7.10
CA SER A 228 17.89 -17.06 -8.45
C SER A 228 17.87 -15.79 -9.31
N ILE A 229 16.96 -14.85 -9.02
CA ILE A 229 16.75 -13.63 -9.81
C ILE A 229 17.24 -12.35 -9.12
N MET A 230 17.75 -12.46 -7.90
CA MET A 230 18.19 -11.35 -7.06
C MET A 230 19.08 -10.36 -7.83
N ASN A 231 18.83 -9.06 -7.66
CA ASN A 231 19.54 -7.95 -8.33
C ASN A 231 19.41 -7.90 -9.87
N ARG A 232 18.40 -8.56 -10.46
CA ARG A 232 18.16 -8.53 -11.92
C ARG A 232 16.88 -7.77 -12.26
N PHE A 233 16.85 -7.18 -13.45
CA PHE A 233 15.61 -6.65 -14.07
C PHE A 233 15.07 -7.55 -15.18
N VAL A 234 15.95 -8.35 -15.78
CA VAL A 234 15.66 -9.28 -16.87
C VAL A 234 16.31 -10.63 -16.55
N ILE A 235 15.60 -11.73 -16.76
CA ILE A 235 16.13 -13.08 -16.61
C ILE A 235 16.43 -13.72 -17.98
N PRO A 236 17.45 -14.60 -18.06
CA PRO A 236 17.70 -15.37 -19.28
C PRO A 236 16.59 -16.40 -19.49
N GLY A 237 16.23 -16.63 -20.75
CA GLY A 237 15.19 -17.60 -21.12
C GLY A 237 14.37 -17.15 -22.33
N PRO A 238 13.35 -17.92 -22.72
CA PRO A 238 12.40 -17.49 -23.74
C PRO A 238 11.69 -16.20 -23.26
N PRO A 239 11.44 -15.25 -24.17
CA PRO A 239 10.68 -14.05 -23.84
C PRO A 239 9.25 -14.41 -23.44
N VAL A 240 8.69 -13.69 -22.47
CA VAL A 240 7.24 -13.66 -22.25
C VAL A 240 6.55 -12.99 -23.45
N GLU A 241 5.26 -13.26 -23.60
CA GLU A 241 4.45 -12.65 -24.65
C GLU A 241 4.45 -11.12 -24.55
N ALA A 242 4.52 -10.44 -25.69
CA ALA A 242 4.46 -8.99 -25.75
C ALA A 242 3.10 -8.48 -25.24
N ILE A 243 3.12 -7.63 -24.22
CA ILE A 243 1.90 -7.11 -23.58
C ILE A 243 1.60 -5.73 -24.19
N PRO A 244 0.36 -5.48 -24.66
CA PRO A 244 -0.02 -4.17 -25.19
C PRO A 244 0.19 -3.04 -24.18
N ALA A 245 0.54 -1.85 -24.68
CA ALA A 245 0.70 -0.66 -23.84
C ALA A 245 -0.60 -0.34 -23.08
N GLY A 246 -0.48 0.01 -21.80
CA GLY A 246 -1.61 0.34 -20.92
C GLY A 246 -2.38 -0.87 -20.39
N ALA A 247 -2.13 -2.09 -20.89
CA ALA A 247 -2.94 -3.26 -20.50
C ALA A 247 -2.69 -3.67 -19.05
N LEU A 248 -1.42 -3.80 -18.64
CA LEU A 248 -1.08 -4.29 -17.31
C LEU A 248 -1.34 -3.23 -16.22
N SER A 249 -1.06 -1.97 -16.52
CA SER A 249 -1.35 -0.83 -15.64
C SER A 249 -2.85 -0.65 -15.41
N ARG A 250 -3.68 -0.76 -16.45
CA ARG A 250 -5.15 -0.75 -16.31
C ARG A 250 -5.66 -1.95 -15.52
N ALA A 251 -5.14 -3.15 -15.78
CA ALA A 251 -5.50 -4.35 -15.02
C ALA A 251 -5.18 -4.17 -13.53
N TYR A 252 -4.02 -3.59 -13.21
CA TYR A 252 -3.61 -3.34 -11.83
C TYR A 252 -4.56 -2.39 -11.09
N VAL A 253 -4.84 -1.21 -11.67
CA VAL A 253 -5.75 -0.24 -11.04
C VAL A 253 -7.15 -0.81 -10.91
N THR A 254 -7.62 -1.56 -11.90
CA THR A 254 -8.92 -2.24 -11.85
C THR A 254 -8.98 -3.27 -10.72
N THR A 255 -7.91 -4.06 -10.52
CA THR A 255 -7.82 -5.02 -9.41
C THR A 255 -7.84 -4.30 -8.06
N CYS A 256 -7.03 -3.26 -7.86
CA CYS A 256 -7.01 -2.50 -6.60
C CYS A 256 -8.39 -1.90 -6.28
N ARG A 257 -9.05 -1.31 -7.28
CA ARG A 257 -10.41 -0.78 -7.16
C ARG A 257 -11.40 -1.85 -6.72
N ARG A 258 -11.38 -3.03 -7.37
CA ARG A 258 -12.23 -4.17 -7.01
C ARG A 258 -12.00 -4.61 -5.57
N GLN A 259 -10.74 -4.68 -5.14
CA GLN A 259 -10.38 -5.08 -3.77
C GLN A 259 -10.92 -4.04 -2.76
N ILE A 260 -10.65 -2.75 -2.95
CA ILE A 260 -11.19 -1.69 -2.07
C ILE A 260 -12.72 -1.73 -2.00
N ALA A 261 -13.40 -1.92 -3.14
CA ALA A 261 -14.85 -2.08 -3.16
C ALA A 261 -15.31 -3.30 -2.35
N ALA A 262 -14.61 -4.43 -2.48
CA ALA A 262 -14.92 -5.66 -1.75
C ALA A 262 -14.80 -5.49 -0.23
N PHE A 263 -13.87 -4.67 0.27
CA PHE A 263 -13.79 -4.37 1.71
C PHE A 263 -15.09 -3.79 2.24
N VAL A 264 -15.60 -2.78 1.52
CA VAL A 264 -16.81 -2.05 1.91
C VAL A 264 -18.05 -2.94 1.78
N THR A 265 -18.18 -3.67 0.65
CA THR A 265 -19.36 -4.51 0.41
C THR A 265 -19.40 -5.78 1.25
N SER A 266 -18.27 -6.23 1.81
CA SER A 266 -18.20 -7.39 2.70
C SER A 266 -18.49 -7.07 4.17
N GLY A 267 -18.93 -5.84 4.47
CA GLY A 267 -19.37 -5.45 5.82
C GLY A 267 -18.23 -5.20 6.81
N GLN A 268 -16.98 -5.06 6.35
CA GLN A 268 -15.80 -4.87 7.21
C GLN A 268 -15.79 -3.52 7.96
N ALA A 269 -16.65 -2.58 7.60
CA ALA A 269 -16.82 -1.34 8.33
C ALA A 269 -17.30 -1.56 9.79
N ARG A 270 -18.09 -2.62 10.06
CA ARG A 270 -18.52 -2.94 11.42
C ARG A 270 -17.36 -3.42 12.32
N PRO A 271 -16.60 -4.47 11.97
CA PRO A 271 -15.46 -4.89 12.77
C PRO A 271 -14.39 -3.80 12.84
N LEU A 272 -14.19 -3.00 11.79
CA LEU A 272 -13.25 -1.87 11.85
C LEU A 272 -13.64 -0.85 12.94
N ARG A 273 -14.91 -0.46 13.03
CA ARG A 273 -15.37 0.42 14.13
C ARG A 273 -15.28 -0.23 15.50
N GLN A 274 -15.43 -1.55 15.59
CA GLN A 274 -15.22 -2.28 16.84
C GLN A 274 -13.74 -2.25 17.26
N ALA A 275 -12.82 -2.42 16.32
CA ALA A 275 -11.39 -2.26 16.57
C ALA A 275 -11.08 -0.82 17.01
N ALA A 276 -11.63 0.18 16.32
CA ALA A 276 -11.49 1.59 16.69
C ALA A 276 -11.96 1.87 18.14
N ARG A 277 -13.09 1.27 18.56
CA ARG A 277 -13.55 1.33 19.95
C ARG A 277 -12.54 0.76 20.93
N ARG A 278 -11.96 -0.41 20.66
CA ARG A 278 -10.91 -0.99 21.50
C ARG A 278 -9.69 -0.08 21.62
N LEU A 279 -9.26 0.53 20.51
CA LEU A 279 -8.16 1.51 20.53
C LEU A 279 -8.49 2.72 21.40
N ALA A 280 -9.71 3.27 21.26
CA ALA A 280 -10.15 4.39 22.07
C ALA A 280 -10.28 4.01 23.57
N ASP A 281 -10.81 2.83 23.87
CA ASP A 281 -10.94 2.32 25.24
C ASP A 281 -9.57 2.10 25.88
N CYS A 282 -8.59 1.59 25.12
CA CYS A 282 -7.18 1.53 25.53
C CYS A 282 -6.62 2.89 25.93
N GLN A 283 -6.87 3.95 25.16
CA GLN A 283 -6.44 5.31 25.55
C GLN A 283 -7.14 5.80 26.83
N ARG A 284 -8.46 5.58 26.96
CA ARG A 284 -9.26 6.04 28.11
C ARG A 284 -8.80 5.43 29.43
N ARG A 285 -8.38 4.17 29.42
CA ARG A 285 -7.78 3.46 30.56
C ARG A 285 -6.28 3.67 30.71
N ALA A 286 -5.72 4.65 30.00
CA ALA A 286 -4.30 4.98 30.04
C ALA A 286 -3.40 3.77 29.71
N GLY A 287 -3.80 2.98 28.73
CA GLY A 287 -3.01 1.92 28.11
C GLY A 287 -2.15 2.40 26.95
N VAL A 288 -1.29 1.51 26.46
CA VAL A 288 -0.52 1.67 25.23
C VAL A 288 -1.12 0.80 24.12
N ILE A 289 -1.26 1.37 22.93
CA ILE A 289 -1.60 0.61 21.73
C ILE A 289 -0.29 0.16 21.08
N TRP A 290 0.06 -1.11 21.27
CA TRP A 290 1.25 -1.71 20.66
C TRP A 290 0.92 -2.13 19.24
N THR A 291 1.48 -1.44 18.25
CA THR A 291 1.20 -1.69 16.84
C THR A 291 2.33 -2.49 16.20
N ILE A 292 2.01 -3.70 15.73
CA ILE A 292 2.90 -4.50 14.88
C ILE A 292 2.45 -4.28 13.44
N PHE A 293 3.41 -3.98 12.56
CA PHE A 293 3.14 -3.64 11.18
C PHE A 293 3.87 -4.60 10.23
N VAL A 294 3.13 -5.28 9.35
CA VAL A 294 3.68 -6.13 8.27
C VAL A 294 3.20 -5.56 6.94
N GLY A 295 3.77 -4.42 6.59
CA GLY A 295 3.53 -3.64 5.37
C GLY A 295 4.61 -2.57 5.23
N HIS A 296 4.68 -1.89 4.09
CA HIS A 296 5.79 -0.96 3.82
C HIS A 296 5.36 0.54 3.88
N VAL A 297 4.18 0.89 3.35
CA VAL A 297 3.64 2.28 3.41
C VAL A 297 3.63 2.86 4.83
N HIS A 298 3.05 2.16 5.79
CA HIS A 298 2.73 2.77 7.09
C HIS A 298 3.85 2.58 8.14
N MET A 299 4.81 1.67 7.90
CA MET A 299 5.88 1.41 8.87
C MET A 299 6.69 2.68 9.18
N ARG A 300 6.87 3.56 8.18
CA ARG A 300 7.53 4.87 8.34
C ARG A 300 6.67 6.04 7.86
N GLY A 301 5.65 5.79 7.04
CA GLY A 301 4.75 6.80 6.50
C GLY A 301 3.42 6.96 7.24
N ALA A 302 3.14 6.21 8.31
CA ALA A 302 1.88 6.35 9.04
C ALA A 302 1.73 7.75 9.65
N ILE A 303 0.59 8.39 9.38
CA ILE A 303 0.14 9.56 10.15
C ILE A 303 -0.84 9.06 11.22
N ILE A 304 -0.56 9.41 12.47
CA ILE A 304 -1.34 9.01 13.65
C ILE A 304 -2.00 10.30 14.22
N PRO A 305 -3.30 10.28 14.57
CA PRO A 305 -3.94 11.42 15.24
C PRO A 305 -3.30 11.70 16.60
N ASP A 306 -3.21 12.98 16.97
CA ASP A 306 -2.76 13.42 18.29
C ASP A 306 -3.58 12.80 19.43
N GLU A 307 -4.86 12.52 19.20
CA GLU A 307 -5.73 11.87 20.17
C GLU A 307 -5.31 10.42 20.50
N LEU A 308 -4.62 9.73 19.57
CA LEU A 308 -3.99 8.43 19.80
C LEU A 308 -2.54 8.59 20.31
N SER A 309 -2.34 9.50 21.25
CA SER A 309 -1.02 9.88 21.80
C SER A 309 -0.18 8.72 22.36
N ARG A 310 -0.80 7.58 22.71
CA ARG A 310 -0.11 6.38 23.22
C ARG A 310 -0.13 5.20 22.26
N LEU A 311 -0.19 5.47 20.96
CA LEU A 311 0.03 4.46 19.93
C LEU A 311 1.52 4.39 19.59
N PHE A 312 2.09 3.19 19.72
CA PHE A 312 3.49 2.93 19.42
C PHE A 312 3.61 1.92 18.28
N ILE A 313 4.25 2.31 17.18
CA ILE A 313 4.62 1.37 16.10
C ILE A 313 5.90 0.66 16.52
N TYR A 314 5.74 -0.60 16.95
CA TYR A 314 6.85 -1.42 17.42
C TYR A 314 7.79 -1.84 16.28
N GLY A 315 7.22 -2.17 15.12
CA GLY A 315 7.96 -2.68 13.96
C GLY A 315 7.35 -3.98 13.43
N ARG A 316 8.22 -4.88 12.96
CA ARG A 316 7.82 -6.10 12.24
C ARG A 316 7.53 -7.26 13.20
N GLU A 317 6.73 -8.22 12.76
CA GLU A 317 6.30 -9.35 13.61
C GLU A 317 7.45 -10.20 14.14
N TRP A 318 8.51 -10.42 13.35
CA TRP A 318 9.65 -11.25 13.75
C TRP A 318 10.55 -10.58 14.79
N GLN A 319 10.33 -9.29 15.06
CA GLN A 319 11.00 -8.53 16.12
C GLN A 319 10.16 -8.48 17.40
N TRP A 320 8.89 -8.88 17.32
CA TRP A 320 7.92 -8.70 18.39
C TRP A 320 8.28 -9.48 19.65
N SER A 321 8.13 -8.81 20.79
CA SER A 321 8.23 -9.43 22.11
C SER A 321 7.15 -8.85 23.02
N PRO A 322 6.38 -9.67 23.73
CA PRO A 322 5.35 -9.17 24.66
C PRO A 322 5.94 -8.60 25.96
N ARG A 323 7.26 -8.38 26.03
CA ARG A 323 7.93 -7.80 27.19
C ARG A 323 7.56 -6.33 27.31
N GLY A 324 7.10 -5.92 28.50
CA GLY A 324 6.70 -4.53 28.76
C GLY A 324 5.25 -4.21 28.41
N ILE A 325 4.48 -5.20 27.96
CA ILE A 325 3.02 -5.08 27.85
C ILE A 325 2.39 -5.15 29.24
N HIS A 326 1.36 -4.35 29.45
CA HIS A 326 0.56 -4.32 30.66
C HIS A 326 -0.89 -4.73 30.38
N PRO A 327 -1.66 -5.11 31.42
CA PRO A 327 -3.09 -5.40 31.29
C PRO A 327 -3.87 -4.28 30.61
N GLU A 328 -3.49 -3.02 30.87
CA GLU A 328 -4.14 -1.85 30.28
C GLU A 328 -3.94 -1.64 28.79
N ASP A 329 -3.04 -2.41 28.18
CA ASP A 329 -2.66 -2.23 26.79
C ASP A 329 -3.63 -2.91 25.82
N THR A 330 -3.43 -2.63 24.53
CA THR A 330 -4.10 -3.29 23.42
C THR A 330 -3.10 -3.57 22.32
N LEU A 331 -3.15 -4.78 21.75
CA LEU A 331 -2.36 -5.12 20.58
C LEU A 331 -3.11 -4.68 19.31
N LEU A 332 -2.45 -3.92 18.44
CA LEU A 332 -2.92 -3.68 17.08
C LEU A 332 -1.98 -4.39 16.10
N TYR A 333 -2.44 -5.46 15.48
CA TYR A 333 -1.68 -6.13 14.44
C TYR A 333 -2.19 -5.71 13.07
N VAL A 334 -1.36 -5.02 12.30
CA VAL A 334 -1.65 -4.64 10.91
C VAL A 334 -0.80 -5.51 10.01
N GLY A 335 -1.38 -6.63 9.62
CA GLY A 335 -0.69 -7.74 9.00
C GLY A 335 -0.83 -7.83 7.49
N TYR A 336 -0.18 -8.87 6.98
CA TYR A 336 -0.13 -9.19 5.58
C TYR A 336 -1.14 -10.30 5.24
N LEU A 337 -0.73 -11.57 5.32
CA LEU A 337 -1.54 -12.69 4.85
C LEU A 337 -2.19 -13.46 6.00
N ASP A 338 -1.38 -14.05 6.86
CA ASP A 338 -1.88 -14.98 7.88
C ASP A 338 -2.12 -14.32 9.24
N TYR A 339 -3.01 -14.92 10.02
CA TYR A 339 -3.22 -14.55 11.41
C TYR A 339 -1.95 -14.85 12.23
N PRO A 340 -1.36 -13.86 12.92
CA PRO A 340 -0.08 -14.00 13.64
C PRO A 340 -0.28 -14.65 15.01
N LYS A 341 -0.67 -15.93 15.00
CA LYS A 341 -1.12 -16.67 16.19
C LYS A 341 -0.21 -16.47 17.41
N ALA A 342 1.10 -16.63 17.22
CA ALA A 342 2.07 -16.52 18.32
C ALA A 342 2.12 -15.10 18.92
N ALA A 343 2.08 -14.06 18.09
CA ALA A 343 2.12 -12.67 18.56
C ALA A 343 0.84 -12.29 19.30
N VAL A 344 -0.33 -12.66 18.75
CA VAL A 344 -1.62 -12.29 19.34
C VAL A 344 -1.90 -13.10 20.60
N GLU A 345 -1.82 -14.44 20.55
CA GLU A 345 -2.07 -15.27 21.73
C GLU A 345 -1.03 -15.05 22.83
N GLY A 346 0.22 -14.75 22.47
CA GLY A 346 1.26 -14.38 23.43
C GLY A 346 0.93 -13.08 24.16
N SER A 347 0.40 -12.09 23.46
CA SER A 347 0.05 -10.78 24.03
C SER A 347 -1.22 -10.84 24.87
N LEU A 348 -2.24 -11.59 24.44
CA LEU A 348 -3.53 -11.73 25.15
C LEU A 348 -3.43 -12.46 26.48
N LYS A 349 -2.30 -13.11 26.78
CA LYS A 349 -1.98 -13.60 28.13
C LYS A 349 -1.73 -12.46 29.12
N ILE A 350 -1.49 -11.25 28.63
CA ILE A 350 -1.08 -10.09 29.43
C ILE A 350 -2.02 -8.90 29.19
N CYS A 351 -2.18 -8.41 27.96
CA CYS A 351 -3.04 -7.27 27.64
C CYS A 351 -4.51 -7.67 27.58
N THR A 352 -5.42 -6.71 27.64
CA THR A 352 -6.86 -6.98 27.62
C THR A 352 -7.36 -7.41 26.25
N ASP A 353 -6.99 -6.69 25.20
CA ASP A 353 -7.61 -6.85 23.88
C ASP A 353 -6.60 -6.84 22.72
N ALA A 354 -7.06 -7.32 21.57
CA ALA A 354 -6.36 -7.17 20.31
C ALA A 354 -7.31 -6.74 19.17
N ALA A 355 -6.76 -5.95 18.23
CA ALA A 355 -7.34 -5.71 16.92
C ALA A 355 -6.37 -6.24 15.86
N VAL A 356 -6.87 -6.98 14.88
CA VAL A 356 -6.05 -7.67 13.88
C VAL A 356 -6.60 -7.40 12.49
N LEU A 357 -5.80 -6.80 11.62
CA LEU A 357 -6.09 -6.57 10.21
C LEU A 357 -5.24 -7.51 9.36
N VAL A 358 -5.85 -8.50 8.70
CA VAL A 358 -5.17 -9.52 7.86
C VAL A 358 -6.09 -10.02 6.74
N VAL A 359 -5.55 -10.68 5.70
CA VAL A 359 -6.37 -11.33 4.65
C VAL A 359 -6.97 -12.66 5.10
N GLY A 360 -6.17 -13.45 5.83
CA GLY A 360 -6.48 -14.81 6.23
C GLY A 360 -7.59 -14.90 7.26
N ASP A 361 -8.11 -16.11 7.41
CA ASP A 361 -9.11 -16.39 8.43
C ASP A 361 -8.49 -16.24 9.84
N CYS A 362 -9.30 -15.76 10.78
CA CYS A 362 -8.90 -15.57 12.16
C CYS A 362 -9.80 -16.40 13.08
N PRO A 363 -9.28 -16.86 14.23
CA PRO A 363 -10.11 -17.51 15.24
C PRO A 363 -11.18 -16.53 15.77
N LEU A 364 -12.34 -17.07 16.13
CA LEU A 364 -13.36 -16.31 16.86
C LEU A 364 -12.94 -16.20 18.32
N ASP A 365 -12.69 -14.97 18.79
CA ASP A 365 -12.33 -14.66 20.17
C ASP A 365 -12.98 -13.32 20.55
N GLU A 366 -13.67 -13.26 21.68
CA GLU A 366 -14.37 -12.05 22.13
C GLU A 366 -13.44 -10.89 22.48
N ARG A 367 -12.15 -11.17 22.72
CA ARG A 367 -11.09 -10.20 23.02
C ARG A 367 -10.33 -9.76 21.76
N VAL A 368 -10.59 -10.41 20.63
CA VAL A 368 -9.99 -10.10 19.34
C VAL A 368 -11.03 -9.53 18.39
N THR A 369 -10.75 -8.37 17.81
CA THR A 369 -11.50 -7.90 16.65
C THR A 369 -10.69 -8.08 15.39
N THR A 370 -11.17 -8.97 14.53
CA THR A 370 -10.59 -9.20 13.21
C THR A 370 -11.24 -8.29 12.16
N ILE A 371 -10.39 -7.58 11.42
CA ILE A 371 -10.71 -6.88 10.19
C ILE A 371 -10.13 -7.70 9.05
N ARG A 372 -10.99 -8.27 8.22
CA ARG A 372 -10.57 -9.04 7.05
C ARG A 372 -10.25 -8.07 5.91
N SER A 373 -8.99 -8.03 5.50
CA SER A 373 -8.60 -7.32 4.30
C SER A 373 -9.00 -8.07 3.03
N CYS A 374 -8.92 -7.40 1.88
CA CYS A 374 -9.56 -7.79 0.63
C CYS A 374 -8.61 -7.94 -0.56
N TRP A 375 -7.28 -7.95 -0.35
CA TRP A 375 -6.34 -8.35 -1.40
C TRP A 375 -6.17 -9.88 -1.47
N GLU A 376 -5.61 -10.37 -2.57
CA GLU A 376 -5.46 -11.81 -2.82
C GLU A 376 -4.25 -12.40 -2.08
N ARG A 377 -4.24 -13.72 -1.90
CA ARG A 377 -3.30 -14.43 -1.01
C ARG A 377 -1.81 -14.24 -1.34
N TRP A 378 -1.45 -13.71 -2.51
CA TRP A 378 -0.06 -13.52 -2.91
C TRP A 378 0.40 -12.07 -2.94
N ASP A 379 -0.48 -11.11 -2.59
CA ASP A 379 -0.29 -9.65 -2.66
C ASP A 379 -0.09 -9.07 -4.07
N SER A 380 0.72 -9.74 -4.90
CA SER A 380 0.80 -9.49 -6.33
C SER A 380 -0.57 -9.61 -7.00
N ALA A 381 -0.91 -8.65 -7.85
CA ALA A 381 -2.29 -8.39 -8.24
C ALA A 381 -2.63 -8.69 -9.71
N VAL A 382 -1.63 -8.80 -10.58
CA VAL A 382 -1.86 -8.98 -12.03
C VAL A 382 -1.06 -10.15 -12.60
N THR A 383 -1.69 -10.86 -13.53
CA THR A 383 -1.05 -11.97 -14.25
C THR A 383 -0.24 -11.43 -15.43
N VAL A 384 1.01 -11.87 -15.56
CA VAL A 384 1.85 -11.66 -16.74
C VAL A 384 1.77 -12.92 -17.61
N PRO A 385 1.24 -12.87 -18.85
CA PRO A 385 1.11 -14.05 -19.70
C PRO A 385 2.44 -14.79 -19.89
N GLY A 386 2.43 -16.11 -19.67
CA GLY A 386 3.62 -16.95 -19.77
C GLY A 386 4.63 -16.81 -18.61
N TYR A 387 4.29 -16.07 -17.54
CA TYR A 387 5.13 -15.93 -16.36
C TYR A 387 4.58 -16.75 -15.18
N PRO A 388 5.44 -17.38 -14.35
CA PRO A 388 4.99 -18.28 -13.27
C PRO A 388 4.38 -17.56 -12.06
N TYR A 389 4.60 -16.25 -11.90
CA TYR A 389 4.14 -15.48 -10.75
C TYR A 389 3.33 -14.24 -11.17
N GLN A 390 2.53 -13.73 -10.24
CA GLN A 390 1.83 -12.46 -10.43
C GLN A 390 2.77 -11.28 -10.18
N ALA A 391 2.52 -10.17 -10.86
CA ALA A 391 3.25 -8.91 -10.72
C ALA A 391 2.47 -7.89 -9.88
N VAL A 392 3.19 -6.86 -9.45
CA VAL A 392 2.79 -5.64 -8.73
C VAL A 392 1.90 -5.85 -7.49
N ALA A 393 2.39 -5.41 -6.34
CA ALA A 393 1.69 -5.56 -5.07
C ALA A 393 0.46 -4.67 -4.95
N SER A 394 -0.56 -5.15 -4.25
CA SER A 394 -1.81 -4.41 -3.99
C SER A 394 -2.05 -4.10 -2.52
N SER A 395 -1.37 -4.78 -1.60
CA SER A 395 -1.57 -4.67 -0.16
C SER A 395 -1.38 -3.26 0.36
N GLY A 396 -0.31 -2.56 -0.02
CA GLY A 396 -0.09 -1.17 0.42
C GLY A 396 -1.22 -0.23 -0.01
N VAL A 397 -1.69 -0.37 -1.24
CA VAL A 397 -2.84 0.38 -1.79
C VAL A 397 -4.11 0.10 -1.00
N VAL A 398 -4.41 -1.17 -0.76
CA VAL A 398 -5.67 -1.61 -0.14
C VAL A 398 -5.68 -1.39 1.38
N GLN A 399 -4.54 -1.58 2.04
CA GLN A 399 -4.38 -1.39 3.47
C GLN A 399 -4.42 0.09 3.86
N THR A 400 -4.02 1.00 2.97
CA THR A 400 -4.01 2.45 3.22
C THR A 400 -5.39 3.00 3.65
N PRO A 401 -6.48 2.84 2.87
CA PRO A 401 -7.79 3.30 3.31
C PRO A 401 -8.31 2.57 4.55
N GLN A 402 -7.91 1.32 4.79
CA GLN A 402 -8.29 0.58 5.99
C GLN A 402 -7.60 1.14 7.25
N TRP A 403 -6.30 1.42 7.17
CA TRP A 403 -5.53 2.06 8.24
C TRP A 403 -6.14 3.42 8.61
N TYR A 404 -6.34 4.29 7.63
CA TYR A 404 -6.85 5.63 7.91
C TYR A 404 -8.32 5.63 8.30
N SER A 405 -9.11 4.65 7.87
CA SER A 405 -10.45 4.42 8.42
C SER A 405 -10.38 4.09 9.91
N LEU A 406 -9.49 3.18 10.32
CA LEU A 406 -9.30 2.83 11.73
C LEU A 406 -8.86 4.05 12.56
N MET A 407 -7.91 4.84 12.06
CA MET A 407 -7.44 6.06 12.73
C MET A 407 -8.56 7.10 12.87
N ALA A 408 -9.33 7.34 11.80
CA ALA A 408 -10.41 8.31 11.79
C ALA A 408 -11.55 7.95 12.76
N GLU A 409 -11.97 6.69 12.76
CA GLU A 409 -13.03 6.19 13.65
C GLU A 409 -12.55 6.25 15.12
N ALA A 410 -11.29 5.89 15.40
CA ALA A 410 -10.75 5.95 16.76
C ALA A 410 -10.61 7.41 17.24
N GLN A 411 -10.17 8.32 16.36
CA GLN A 411 -10.08 9.74 16.66
C GLN A 411 -11.45 10.33 17.02
N ALA A 412 -12.48 10.02 16.24
CA ALA A 412 -13.84 10.52 16.48
C ALA A 412 -14.33 10.15 17.90
N LEU A 413 -14.11 8.90 18.31
CA LEU A 413 -14.48 8.40 19.64
C LEU A 413 -13.75 9.10 20.80
N LEU A 414 -12.55 9.62 20.56
CA LEU A 414 -11.74 10.30 21.58
C LEU A 414 -12.05 11.80 21.67
N LYS A 415 -12.42 12.44 20.54
CA LYS A 415 -12.85 13.85 20.52
C LYS A 415 -14.12 14.10 21.32
N ASP A 416 -15.04 13.13 21.33
CA ASP A 416 -16.29 13.23 22.09
C ASP A 416 -16.09 13.30 23.61
N VAL A 417 -14.91 12.91 24.11
CA VAL A 417 -14.57 12.93 25.55
C VAL A 417 -13.86 14.23 25.94
N ALA A 418 -13.23 14.92 24.99
CA ALA A 418 -12.37 16.08 25.24
C ALA A 418 -13.12 17.43 25.36
N LYS A 419 -14.44 17.46 25.17
CA LYS A 419 -15.25 18.64 25.53
C LYS A 419 -15.63 18.51 27.02
N PRO A 420 -15.12 19.38 27.91
CA PRO A 420 -15.75 19.54 29.22
C PRO A 420 -17.23 19.89 28.98
N ALA A 421 -18.14 19.26 29.74
CA ALA A 421 -19.53 19.72 29.77
C ALA A 421 -19.54 21.23 30.09
N PRO A 422 -20.39 22.03 29.42
CA PRO A 422 -20.44 23.48 29.60
C PRO A 422 -20.74 23.89 31.03
#